data_AF-A0A5N6LVS6-F1
#
_entry.id   AF-A0A5N6LVS6-F1
#
_cell.length_a   1.000
_cell.length_b   1.000
_cell.length_c   1.000
_cell.angle_alpha   90.00
_cell.angle_beta   90.00
_cell.angle_gamma   90.00
#
_symmetry.space_group_name_H-M   'P 1'
#
loop_
_entity.id
_entity.type
_entity.pdbx_description
1 polymer ?
#
loop_
_entity_poly.entity_id
_entity_poly.type
_entity_poly.pdbx_seq_one_letter_code
_entity_poly.pdbx_strand_id
1 'polypeptide(L)'
;MVQHCWVRYVHGRSVAGLPLVRPVEFRIDLIPGATPVAKSLYRLAPLEMQELSNQLQELLDKGFIRPSHSPWGAPVFFVKKKDGSFRMCIDYRELNKLTIKNRYPLPRIDDLFDQLQGAQYFSKIELRSGYHQLRVQDEDI
;
A
#
# COMPACT_ATOMS: atom_id res chain seq x y z
N MET A 1 -10.23 -25.03 -2.42
CA MET A 1 -8.88 -25.01 -1.80
C MET A 1 -8.47 -23.55 -1.70
N VAL A 2 -8.75 -22.90 -0.57
CA VAL A 2 -8.70 -21.44 -0.44
C VAL A 2 -7.25 -21.03 -0.18
N GLN A 3 -6.54 -20.67 -1.25
CA GLN A 3 -5.19 -20.13 -1.16
C GLN A 3 -5.21 -18.87 -0.31
N HIS A 4 -4.47 -18.95 0.79
CA HIS A 4 -4.23 -17.89 1.73
C HIS A 4 -3.66 -16.67 0.98
N CYS A 5 -4.21 -15.49 1.27
CA CYS A 5 -3.84 -14.25 0.59
C CYS A 5 -2.41 -13.84 1.03
N TRP A 6 -1.41 -14.37 0.32
CA TRP A 6 0.01 -14.06 0.47
C TRP A 6 0.41 -13.07 -0.63
N VAL A 7 -0.06 -11.85 -0.50
CA VAL A 7 0.18 -10.82 -1.50
C VAL A 7 1.38 -10.00 -1.05
N ARG A 8 2.55 -10.30 -1.63
CA ARG A 8 3.74 -9.44 -1.51
C ARG A 8 3.65 -8.35 -2.58
N TYR A 9 4.00 -7.14 -2.21
CA TYR A 9 4.06 -6.02 -3.13
C TYR A 9 5.32 -6.08 -3.98
N VAL A 10 5.19 -6.24 -5.28
CA VAL A 10 6.28 -6.05 -6.25
C VAL A 10 5.73 -5.09 -7.26
N HIS A 11 6.34 -3.91 -7.43
CA HIS A 11 5.60 -2.75 -7.95
C HIS A 11 5.88 -2.33 -9.38
N GLY A 12 4.80 -2.30 -10.17
CA GLY A 12 4.59 -2.01 -11.59
C GLY A 12 4.52 -0.52 -12.03
N ARG A 13 5.25 -0.10 -13.07
CA ARG A 13 5.30 1.13 -13.90
C ARG A 13 3.89 1.64 -14.09
N SER A 14 3.82 2.95 -14.03
CA SER A 14 2.91 3.69 -14.89
C SER A 14 3.29 3.49 -16.37
N VAL A 15 2.29 3.03 -17.13
CA VAL A 15 2.13 2.80 -18.58
C VAL A 15 2.31 1.34 -19.06
N ALA A 16 3.29 0.55 -18.57
CA ALA A 16 3.39 -0.94 -18.74
C ALA A 16 4.74 -1.52 -18.20
N GLY A 17 4.86 -1.96 -16.93
CA GLY A 17 6.14 -2.45 -16.33
C GLY A 17 6.18 -2.25 -14.81
N LEU A 18 7.34 -2.05 -14.11
CA LEU A 18 7.71 -1.49 -12.73
C LEU A 18 8.30 -0.03 -12.73
N PRO A 19 8.03 0.95 -11.81
CA PRO A 19 8.59 2.34 -11.88
C PRO A 19 10.10 2.30 -12.11
N LEU A 20 10.74 3.29 -12.73
CA LEU A 20 12.21 3.17 -12.95
C LEU A 20 12.95 2.93 -11.62
N VAL A 21 14.00 2.09 -11.66
CA VAL A 21 14.90 1.94 -10.51
C VAL A 21 15.49 3.32 -10.23
N ARG A 22 15.29 3.82 -9.02
CA ARG A 22 15.81 5.10 -8.56
C ARG A 22 16.85 4.81 -7.48
N PRO A 23 17.82 5.72 -7.24
CA PRO A 23 18.80 5.55 -6.18
C PRO A 23 18.17 5.41 -4.77
N VAL A 24 16.93 5.87 -4.62
CA VAL A 24 16.17 5.82 -3.38
C VAL A 24 15.07 4.77 -3.52
N GLU A 25 15.25 3.64 -2.84
CA GLU A 25 14.22 2.62 -2.62
C GLU A 25 13.70 2.73 -1.18
N PHE A 26 12.43 2.37 -0.99
CA PHE A 26 11.80 2.40 0.31
C PHE A 26 12.15 1.14 1.10
N ARG A 27 12.83 1.33 2.22
CA ARG A 27 13.15 0.28 3.18
C ARG A 27 12.13 0.25 4.32
N ILE A 28 11.77 -0.94 4.77
CA ILE A 28 10.87 -1.18 5.91
C ILE A 28 11.71 -1.64 7.09
N ASP A 29 12.18 -0.68 7.89
CA ASP A 29 12.92 -1.02 9.10
C ASP A 29 12.01 -1.61 10.17
N LEU A 30 12.41 -2.76 10.73
CA LEU A 30 11.72 -3.42 11.84
C LEU A 30 12.43 -3.14 13.17
N ILE A 31 11.67 -3.16 14.27
CA ILE A 31 12.24 -3.11 15.61
C ILE A 31 13.16 -4.33 15.84
N PRO A 32 14.26 -4.19 16.61
CA PRO A 32 15.15 -5.31 16.89
C PRO A 32 14.40 -6.49 17.53
N GLY A 33 14.60 -7.69 16.99
CA GLY A 33 13.93 -8.91 17.47
C GLY A 33 12.47 -9.09 17.02
N ALA A 34 11.99 -8.29 16.06
CA ALA A 34 10.67 -8.49 15.48
C ALA A 34 10.52 -9.89 14.87
N THR A 35 9.46 -10.60 15.25
CA THR A 35 9.09 -11.89 14.69
C THR A 35 7.96 -11.74 13.67
N PRO A 36 7.89 -12.59 12.63
CA PRO A 36 6.80 -12.55 11.67
C PRO A 36 5.41 -12.69 12.30
N VAL A 37 4.45 -11.91 11.80
CA VAL A 37 3.04 -12.00 12.19
C VAL A 37 2.21 -12.35 10.98
N ALA A 38 1.41 -13.42 11.08
CA ALA A 38 0.45 -13.82 10.07
C ALA A 38 -0.95 -13.95 10.70
N LYS A 39 -1.83 -13.00 10.41
CA LYS A 39 -3.23 -13.02 10.85
C LYS A 39 -4.13 -13.64 9.79
N SER A 40 -5.07 -14.50 10.22
CA SER A 40 -6.09 -15.08 9.35
C SER A 40 -7.00 -14.01 8.76
N LEU A 41 -7.44 -14.22 7.51
CA LEU A 41 -8.42 -13.36 6.84
C LEU A 41 -9.72 -13.25 7.65
N TYR A 42 -10.35 -12.07 7.60
CA TYR A 42 -11.70 -11.91 8.10
C TYR A 42 -12.69 -12.72 7.26
N ARG A 43 -13.83 -13.06 7.86
CA ARG A 43 -14.92 -13.70 7.12
C ARG A 43 -15.46 -12.72 6.08
N LEU A 44 -15.41 -13.12 4.81
CA LEU A 44 -15.95 -12.36 3.69
C LEU A 44 -17.26 -12.97 3.21
N ALA A 45 -18.22 -12.13 2.85
CA ALA A 45 -19.42 -12.57 2.14
C ALA A 45 -19.05 -13.05 0.71
N PRO A 46 -19.89 -13.85 0.04
CA PRO A 46 -19.60 -14.34 -1.32
C PRO A 46 -19.28 -13.22 -2.32
N LEU A 47 -20.01 -12.11 -2.25
CA LEU A 47 -19.77 -10.94 -3.11
C LEU A 47 -18.42 -10.26 -2.82
N GLU A 48 -18.03 -10.17 -1.55
CA GLU A 48 -16.73 -9.61 -1.15
C GLU A 48 -15.57 -10.53 -1.55
N MET A 49 -15.79 -11.85 -1.53
CA MET A 49 -14.81 -12.83 -1.99
C MET A 49 -14.59 -12.74 -3.51
N GLN A 50 -15.67 -12.55 -4.28
CA GLN A 50 -15.56 -12.30 -5.73
C GLN A 50 -14.82 -10.99 -6.00
N GLU A 51 -15.16 -9.93 -5.27
CA GLU A 51 -14.50 -8.63 -5.40
C GLU A 51 -13.01 -8.69 -5.01
N LEU A 52 -12.67 -9.46 -3.98
CA LEU A 52 -11.28 -9.73 -3.61
C LEU A 52 -10.52 -10.34 -4.79
N SER A 53 -11.08 -11.36 -5.43
CA SER A 53 -10.45 -12.00 -6.59
C SER A 53 -10.24 -11.01 -7.73
N ASN A 54 -11.23 -10.17 -8.03
CA ASN A 54 -11.14 -9.16 -9.09
C ASN A 54 -10.04 -8.12 -8.82
N GLN A 55 -10.03 -7.54 -7.62
CA GLN A 55 -9.03 -6.52 -7.27
C GLN A 55 -7.61 -7.11 -7.18
N LEU A 56 -7.46 -8.35 -6.69
CA LEU A 56 -6.16 -9.03 -6.69
C LEU A 56 -5.66 -9.29 -8.11
N GLN A 57 -6.52 -9.75 -9.02
CA GLN A 57 -6.14 -9.95 -10.41
C GLN A 57 -5.71 -8.64 -11.06
N GLU A 58 -6.45 -7.55 -10.85
CA GLU A 58 -6.08 -6.23 -11.37
C GLU A 58 -4.73 -5.75 -10.86
N LEU A 59 -4.43 -5.99 -9.56
CA LEU A 59 -3.14 -5.64 -8.99
C LEU A 59 -2.00 -6.53 -9.52
N LEU A 60 -2.26 -7.82 -9.78
CA LEU A 60 -1.33 -8.75 -10.41
C LEU A 60 -1.03 -8.35 -11.86
N ASP A 61 -2.05 -8.02 -12.64
CA ASP A 61 -1.93 -7.63 -14.05
C ASP A 61 -1.16 -6.32 -14.21
N LYS A 62 -1.35 -5.38 -13.27
CA LYS A 62 -0.53 -4.16 -13.17
C LYS A 62 0.88 -4.42 -12.68
N GLY A 63 1.14 -5.63 -12.19
CA GLY A 63 2.39 -6.01 -11.54
C GLY A 63 2.66 -5.15 -10.31
N PHE A 64 1.65 -4.76 -9.53
CA PHE A 64 1.80 -4.11 -8.22
C PHE A 64 2.04 -5.10 -7.08
N ILE A 65 1.68 -6.36 -7.32
CA ILE A 65 1.83 -7.46 -6.37
C ILE A 65 2.33 -8.72 -7.08
N ARG A 66 2.87 -9.67 -6.31
CA ARG A 66 3.20 -11.03 -6.76
C ARG A 66 2.76 -12.08 -5.73
N PRO A 67 2.52 -13.32 -6.17
CA PRO A 67 2.41 -14.46 -5.27
C PRO A 67 3.68 -14.59 -4.41
N SER A 68 3.51 -15.03 -3.17
CA SER A 68 4.62 -15.16 -2.23
C SER A 68 4.46 -16.27 -1.20
N HIS A 69 5.58 -16.62 -0.56
CA HIS A 69 5.65 -17.53 0.59
C HIS A 69 6.13 -16.79 1.84
N SER A 70 5.59 -15.59 2.07
CA SER A 70 5.99 -14.76 3.22
C SER A 70 5.60 -15.41 4.54
N PRO A 71 6.41 -15.32 5.60
CA PRO A 71 5.95 -15.62 6.95
C PRO A 71 5.08 -14.49 7.53
N TRP A 72 4.99 -13.34 6.84
CA TRP A 72 4.19 -12.18 7.22
C TRP A 72 2.85 -12.17 6.49
N GLY A 73 1.76 -11.85 7.20
CA GLY A 73 0.41 -11.80 6.64
C GLY A 73 -0.51 -10.85 7.40
N ALA A 74 -1.20 -9.99 6.65
CA ALA A 74 -2.20 -9.08 7.18
C ALA A 74 -3.59 -9.42 6.59
N PRO A 75 -4.67 -9.32 7.39
CA PRO A 75 -5.98 -9.65 6.92
C PRO A 75 -6.56 -8.52 6.06
N VAL A 76 -7.39 -8.91 5.11
CA VAL A 76 -8.12 -8.00 4.22
C VAL A 76 -9.57 -7.90 4.65
N PHE A 77 -10.14 -6.70 4.54
CA PHE A 77 -11.57 -6.44 4.72
C PHE A 77 -12.03 -5.38 3.71
N PHE A 78 -13.35 -5.22 3.58
CA PHE A 78 -13.93 -4.25 2.65
C PHE A 78 -14.69 -3.15 3.37
N VAL A 79 -14.62 -1.95 2.77
CA VAL A 79 -15.43 -0.80 3.15
C VAL A 79 -16.24 -0.37 1.93
N LYS A 80 -17.53 -0.11 2.09
CA LYS A 80 -18.36 0.45 1.03
C LYS A 80 -18.05 1.94 0.85
N LYS A 81 -17.75 2.34 -0.38
CA LYS A 81 -17.69 3.75 -0.78
C LYS A 81 -19.11 4.32 -0.89
N LYS A 82 -19.20 5.65 -1.01
CA LYS A 82 -20.47 6.37 -1.21
C LYS A 82 -21.21 5.93 -2.48
N ASP A 83 -20.48 5.53 -3.51
CA ASP A 83 -21.00 5.03 -4.79
C ASP A 83 -21.47 3.56 -4.74
N GLY A 84 -21.38 2.91 -3.57
CA GLY A 84 -21.74 1.51 -3.39
C GLY A 84 -20.63 0.52 -3.77
N SER A 85 -19.54 0.96 -4.39
CA SER A 85 -18.39 0.10 -4.69
C SER A 85 -17.61 -0.29 -3.44
N PHE A 86 -16.92 -1.41 -3.51
CA PHE A 86 -16.10 -1.90 -2.41
C PHE A 86 -14.66 -1.37 -2.52
N ARG A 87 -14.12 -0.94 -1.38
CA ARG A 87 -12.70 -0.59 -1.22
C ARG A 87 -12.03 -1.69 -0.41
N MET A 88 -11.07 -2.39 -1.03
CA MET A 88 -10.21 -3.33 -0.33
C MET A 88 -9.31 -2.58 0.64
N CYS A 89 -9.31 -3.00 1.90
CA CYS A 89 -8.49 -2.46 2.98
C CYS A 89 -7.67 -3.59 3.60
N ILE A 90 -6.38 -3.35 3.81
CA ILE A 90 -5.48 -4.29 4.47
C ILE A 90 -5.20 -3.77 5.87
N ASP A 91 -5.41 -4.61 6.89
CA ASP A 91 -5.19 -4.22 8.28
C ASP A 91 -3.72 -4.38 8.68
N TYR A 92 -2.95 -3.32 8.46
CA TYR A 92 -1.53 -3.24 8.83
C TYR A 92 -1.27 -3.01 10.31
N ARG A 93 -2.28 -2.98 11.20
CA ARG A 93 -2.07 -2.54 12.60
C ARG A 93 -0.99 -3.30 13.36
N GLU A 94 -0.89 -4.63 13.19
CA GLU A 94 0.19 -5.38 13.87
C GLU A 94 1.54 -5.18 13.21
N LEU A 95 1.59 -5.14 11.88
CA LEU A 95 2.82 -4.88 11.14
C LEU A 95 3.38 -3.49 11.51
N ASN A 96 2.52 -2.48 11.58
CA ASN A 96 2.87 -1.11 11.96
C ASN A 96 3.37 -0.95 13.40
N LYS A 97 3.13 -1.92 14.29
CA LYS A 97 3.72 -1.92 15.64
C LYS A 97 5.16 -2.41 15.63
N LEU A 98 5.50 -3.25 14.64
CA LEU A 98 6.81 -3.86 14.48
C LEU A 98 7.73 -3.05 13.58
N THR A 99 7.20 -2.07 12.84
CA THR A 99 8.00 -1.15 12.03
C THR A 99 8.54 0.02 12.84
N ILE A 100 9.76 0.44 12.53
CA ILE A 100 10.34 1.68 13.02
C ILE A 100 9.63 2.84 12.33
N LYS A 101 9.06 3.75 13.12
CA LYS A 101 8.31 4.88 12.59
C LYS A 101 9.25 5.97 12.10
N ASN A 102 9.14 6.30 10.82
CA ASN A 102 9.73 7.50 10.25
C ASN A 102 9.11 8.76 10.90
N ARG A 103 9.89 9.47 11.71
CA ARG A 103 9.47 10.71 12.39
C ARG A 103 9.97 11.93 11.62
N TYR A 104 9.34 12.19 10.47
CA TYR A 104 9.51 13.47 9.77
C TYR A 104 8.34 14.39 10.14
N PRO A 105 8.59 15.62 10.61
CA PRO A 105 7.51 16.55 10.88
C PRO A 105 6.86 16.92 9.55
N LEU A 106 5.59 16.57 9.38
CA LEU A 106 4.80 17.08 8.27
C LEU A 106 4.52 18.57 8.54
N PRO A 107 4.78 19.47 7.58
CA PRO A 107 4.49 20.89 7.75
C PRO A 107 2.99 21.09 7.98
N ARG A 108 2.62 22.09 8.78
CA ARG A 108 1.21 22.42 8.95
C ARG A 108 0.69 23.04 7.67
N ILE A 109 -0.60 22.84 7.40
CA ILE A 109 -1.25 23.40 6.22
C ILE A 109 -1.14 24.93 6.21
N ASP A 110 -1.29 25.58 7.37
CA ASP A 110 -1.15 27.04 7.51
C ASP A 110 0.26 27.49 7.11
N ASP A 111 1.30 26.81 7.62
CA ASP A 111 2.70 27.11 7.28
C ASP A 111 2.97 26.99 5.77
N LEU A 112 2.33 26.02 5.10
CA LEU A 112 2.42 25.86 3.64
C LEU A 112 1.73 27.00 2.89
N PHE A 113 0.61 27.53 3.40
CA PHE A 113 -0.08 28.66 2.78
C PHE A 113 0.65 29.98 2.98
N ASP A 114 1.25 30.20 4.15
CA ASP A 114 2.08 31.38 4.41
C ASP A 114 3.27 31.46 3.44
N GLN A 115 3.87 30.32 3.10
CA GLN A 115 4.93 30.24 2.09
C GLN A 115 4.49 30.63 0.68
N LEU A 116 3.19 30.57 0.38
CA LEU A 116 2.64 30.93 -0.92
C LEU A 116 2.19 32.40 -0.98
N GLN A 117 2.41 33.19 0.08
CA GLN A 117 2.06 34.61 0.10
C GLN A 117 2.71 35.36 -1.08
N GLY A 118 1.92 36.17 -1.78
CA GLY A 118 2.37 36.95 -2.93
C GLY A 118 2.34 36.19 -4.27
N ALA A 119 2.05 34.89 -4.27
CA ALA A 119 1.77 34.16 -5.49
C ALA A 119 0.42 34.63 -6.09
N GLN A 120 0.39 34.85 -7.40
CA GLN A 120 -0.81 35.30 -8.12
C GLN A 120 -1.54 34.15 -8.85
N TYR A 121 -0.84 33.04 -9.11
CA TYR A 121 -1.35 31.90 -9.84
C TYR A 121 -1.02 30.61 -9.09
N PHE A 122 -2.02 29.73 -8.96
CA PHE A 122 -1.90 28.46 -8.26
C PHE A 122 -2.25 27.32 -9.20
N SER A 123 -1.52 26.22 -9.09
CA SER A 123 -1.85 24.95 -9.72
C SER A 123 -1.80 23.84 -8.69
N LYS A 124 -2.72 22.88 -8.81
CA LYS A 124 -2.78 21.72 -7.94
C LYS A 124 -2.54 20.47 -8.78
N ILE A 125 -1.55 19.68 -8.37
CA ILE A 125 -1.23 18.41 -9.01
C ILE A 125 -1.43 17.31 -7.97
N GLU A 126 -2.25 16.31 -8.30
CA GLU A 126 -2.44 15.13 -7.46
C GLU A 126 -1.78 13.91 -8.10
N LEU A 127 -0.96 13.21 -7.32
CA LEU A 127 -0.32 11.98 -7.77
C LEU A 127 -1.31 10.81 -7.71
N ARG A 128 -1.69 10.29 -8.88
CA ARG A 128 -2.52 9.08 -8.97
C ARG A 128 -1.77 7.89 -8.39
N SER A 129 -2.39 7.18 -7.45
CA SER A 129 -1.81 6.00 -6.80
C SER A 129 -0.40 6.25 -6.25
N GLY A 130 -0.19 7.40 -5.58
CA GLY A 130 1.14 7.87 -5.18
C GLY A 130 2.02 6.84 -4.48
N TYR A 131 1.45 6.00 -3.61
CA TYR A 131 2.20 4.93 -2.94
C TYR A 131 2.77 3.88 -3.90
N HIS A 132 2.03 3.50 -4.94
CA HIS A 132 2.49 2.51 -5.92
C HIS A 132 3.58 3.04 -6.87
N GLN A 133 3.93 4.34 -6.78
CA GLN A 133 5.03 4.93 -7.53
C GLN A 133 6.39 4.76 -6.80
N LEU A 134 6.38 4.35 -5.54
CA LEU A 134 7.57 4.09 -4.74
C LEU A 134 7.91 2.59 -4.78
N ARG A 135 9.17 2.27 -5.11
CA ARG A 135 9.68 0.89 -5.02
C ARG A 135 10.06 0.56 -3.58
N VAL A 136 9.75 -0.66 -3.17
CA VAL A 136 10.22 -1.26 -1.91
C VAL A 136 11.49 -2.07 -2.21
N GLN A 137 12.43 -2.14 -1.27
CA GLN A 137 13.63 -2.96 -1.41
C GLN A 137 13.29 -4.45 -1.55
N ASP A 138 14.04 -5.18 -2.37
CA ASP A 138 13.77 -6.61 -2.65
C ASP A 138 13.81 -7.49 -1.39
N GLU A 139 14.59 -7.11 -0.37
CA GLU A 139 14.67 -7.80 0.91
C GLU A 139 13.39 -7.65 1.75
N ASP A 140 12.69 -6.53 1.60
CA ASP A 140 11.45 -6.19 2.32
C ASP A 140 10.18 -6.65 1.56
N ILE A 141 10.37 -7.21 0.37
CA ILE A 141 9.31 -7.79 -0.46
C ILE A 141 9.13 -9.25 -0.09
#